data_AF-A0A101QNG4-F1
#
_entry.id   AF-A0A101QNG4-F1
#
_cell.length_a   1.000
_cell.length_b   1.000
_cell.length_c   1.000
_cell.angle_alpha   90.00
_cell.angle_beta   90.00
_cell.angle_gamma   90.00
#
_symmetry.space_group_name_H-M   'P 1'
#
loop_
_entity.id
_entity.type
_entity.pdbx_description
1 polymer ?
#
loop_
_entity_poly.entity_id
_entity_poly.type
_entity_poly.pdbx_seq_one_letter_code
_entity_poly.pdbx_strand_id
1 'polypeptide(L)'
;MTTPEAEQARPEERLERAVRAAEQALIEFEIAVETFRVEVENFSRLHHQKLGPMYARIDELDALIAEARAARTGDPEDRRLAEEARARVLPMPGVEELFHGWMDGDGLFPEAAAMLTDQSVRPPERVRPSDEARRLYRDLARKAHPDLAREEDDRKRREEFLTRVNGAYARGDEALLRELAEEWAAGPVPPQDRPSRSEELYARLEWLAQRKEMLTQVASELEGSPIGSMLRLAPDDPDGLLDEIAEKLLADVAAREAELAGLLG
;
A
#
# COMPACT_ATOMS: atom_id res chain seq x y z
N MET A 1 53.28 -28.55 23.80
CA MET A 1 52.53 -29.07 22.64
C MET A 1 51.17 -28.41 22.66
N THR A 2 51.02 -27.43 21.77
CA THR A 2 49.81 -26.88 21.10
C THR A 2 48.69 -27.94 20.93
N THR A 3 47.38 -27.70 21.02
CA THR A 3 46.52 -26.56 20.61
C THR A 3 45.12 -26.75 21.25
N PRO A 4 44.31 -25.68 21.49
CA PRO A 4 43.00 -25.77 22.13
C PRO A 4 41.89 -26.08 21.11
N GLU A 5 41.09 -27.11 21.33
CA GLU A 5 39.79 -27.27 20.65
C GLU A 5 38.77 -26.35 21.31
N ALA A 6 38.83 -25.07 20.94
CA ALA A 6 37.75 -24.13 21.20
C ALA A 6 36.50 -24.56 20.40
N GLU A 7 35.42 -24.83 21.13
CA GLU A 7 34.01 -24.57 20.78
C GLU A 7 33.71 -24.28 19.30
N GLN A 8 33.63 -25.31 18.46
CA GLN A 8 32.95 -25.20 17.17
C GLN A 8 31.47 -25.54 17.39
N ALA A 9 30.65 -24.51 17.64
CA ALA A 9 29.18 -24.65 17.67
C ALA A 9 28.70 -25.42 16.43
N ARG A 10 27.75 -26.34 16.62
CA ARG A 10 27.27 -27.20 15.51
C ARG A 10 26.77 -26.31 14.37
N PRO A 11 26.96 -26.69 13.09
CA PRO A 11 26.53 -25.88 11.94
C PRO A 11 25.10 -25.35 12.03
N GLU A 12 24.17 -26.16 12.55
CA GLU A 12 22.78 -25.79 12.80
C GLU A 12 22.62 -24.68 13.86
N GLU A 13 23.38 -24.73 14.95
CA GLU A 13 23.33 -23.71 16.01
C GLU A 13 23.84 -22.35 15.51
N ARG A 14 24.82 -22.36 14.59
CA ARG A 14 25.28 -21.13 13.92
C ARG A 14 24.22 -20.57 12.97
N LEU A 15 23.53 -21.43 12.23
CA LEU A 15 22.43 -21.04 11.33
C LEU A 15 21.26 -20.44 12.12
N GLU A 16 20.87 -21.05 13.24
CA GLU A 16 19.83 -20.51 14.12
C GLU A 16 20.19 -19.15 14.71
N ARG A 17 21.44 -18.95 15.13
CA ARG A 17 21.91 -17.63 15.59
C ARG A 17 21.86 -16.59 14.47
N ALA A 18 22.25 -16.97 13.25
CA ALA A 18 22.20 -16.07 12.09
C ALA A 18 20.76 -15.68 11.74
N VAL A 19 19.81 -16.63 11.75
CA VAL A 19 18.39 -16.35 11.51
C VAL A 19 17.86 -15.37 12.56
N ARG A 20 18.11 -15.61 13.84
CA ARG A 20 17.65 -14.71 14.92
C ARG A 20 18.23 -13.31 14.79
N ALA A 21 19.52 -13.20 14.43
CA ALA A 21 20.15 -11.90 14.20
C ALA A 21 19.52 -11.16 13.00
N ALA A 22 19.22 -11.88 11.91
CA ALA A 22 18.53 -11.32 10.76
C ALA A 22 17.09 -10.89 11.08
N GLU A 23 16.37 -11.66 11.90
CA GLU A 23 15.03 -11.29 12.38
C GLU A 23 15.06 -9.99 13.20
N GLN A 24 15.99 -9.88 14.14
CA GLN A 24 16.14 -8.67 14.96
C GLN A 24 16.48 -7.45 14.11
N ALA A 25 17.43 -7.58 13.18
CA ALA A 25 17.79 -6.51 12.27
C ALA A 25 16.64 -6.09 11.35
N LEU A 26 15.80 -7.04 10.91
CA LEU A 26 14.63 -6.73 10.10
C LEU A 26 13.58 -5.95 10.88
N ILE A 27 13.34 -6.30 12.14
CA ILE A 27 12.41 -5.58 13.03
C ILE A 27 12.88 -4.14 13.23
N GLU A 28 14.17 -3.94 13.51
CA GLU A 28 14.76 -2.61 13.67
C GLU A 28 14.63 -1.78 12.38
N PHE A 29 14.88 -2.41 11.23
CA PHE A 29 14.73 -1.75 9.93
C PHE A 29 13.28 -1.36 9.64
N GLU A 30 12.32 -2.25 9.94
CA GLU A 30 10.89 -1.97 9.76
C GLU A 30 10.42 -0.80 10.64
N ILE A 31 10.86 -0.76 11.90
CA ILE A 31 10.58 0.37 12.80
C ILE A 31 11.15 1.68 12.23
N ALA A 32 12.37 1.66 11.69
CA ALA A 32 12.98 2.85 11.10
C ALA A 32 12.19 3.34 9.87
N VAL A 33 11.77 2.43 8.98
CA VAL A 33 10.97 2.78 7.79
C VAL A 33 9.62 3.39 8.19
N GLU A 34 8.92 2.78 9.15
CA GLU A 34 7.63 3.31 9.61
C GLU A 34 7.78 4.65 10.34
N THR A 35 8.87 4.84 11.11
CA THR A 35 9.17 6.12 11.75
C THR A 35 9.36 7.21 10.70
N PHE A 36 10.20 6.95 9.68
CA PHE A 36 10.45 7.91 8.60
C PHE A 36 9.18 8.21 7.78
N ARG A 37 8.34 7.20 7.53
CA ARG A 37 7.03 7.40 6.87
C ARG A 37 6.15 8.38 7.63
N VAL A 38 6.07 8.24 8.95
CA VAL A 38 5.30 9.15 9.81
C VAL A 38 5.88 10.56 9.79
N GLU A 39 7.20 10.70 9.79
CA GLU A 39 7.87 12.00 9.64
C GLU A 39 7.53 12.67 8.30
N VAL A 40 7.60 11.94 7.19
CA VAL A 40 7.20 12.42 5.86
C VAL A 40 5.74 12.88 5.86
N GLU A 41 4.82 12.12 6.47
CA GLU A 41 3.40 12.47 6.53
C GLU A 41 3.15 13.73 7.38
N ASN A 42 3.81 13.84 8.53
CA ASN A 42 3.73 15.02 9.40
C ASN A 42 4.30 16.26 8.72
N PHE A 43 5.47 16.15 8.10
CA PHE A 43 6.10 17.25 7.39
C PHE A 43 5.28 17.68 6.17
N SER A 44 4.68 16.73 5.45
CA SER A 44 3.76 17.02 4.34
C SER A 44 2.56 17.86 4.79
N ARG A 45 1.95 17.52 5.94
CA ARG A 45 0.87 18.34 6.53
C ARG A 45 1.34 19.74 6.88
N LEU A 46 2.51 19.86 7.53
CA LEU A 46 3.05 21.16 7.92
C LEU A 46 3.40 22.03 6.71
N HIS A 47 4.04 21.44 5.71
CA HIS A 47 4.32 22.06 4.41
C HIS A 47 3.04 22.59 3.77
N HIS A 48 1.98 21.77 3.68
CA HIS A 48 0.71 22.19 3.10
C HIS A 48 0.05 23.32 3.90
N GLN A 49 0.04 23.23 5.23
CA GLN A 49 -0.55 24.26 6.09
C GLN A 49 0.20 25.60 6.02
N LYS A 50 1.54 25.57 6.03
CA LYS A 50 2.36 26.79 6.01
C LYS A 50 2.44 27.41 4.61
N LEU A 51 2.72 26.60 3.59
CA LEU A 51 3.07 27.09 2.25
C LEU A 51 1.89 27.06 1.27
N GLY A 52 0.91 26.17 1.49
CA GLY A 52 -0.27 26.03 0.62
C GLY A 52 -1.00 27.35 0.36
N PRO A 53 -1.31 28.18 1.38
CA PRO A 53 -1.93 29.48 1.17
C PRO A 53 -1.09 30.44 0.31
N MET A 54 0.24 30.36 0.39
CA MET A 54 1.14 31.23 -0.39
C MET A 54 1.18 30.80 -1.85
N TYR A 55 1.22 29.49 -2.13
CA TYR A 55 1.12 28.98 -3.50
C TYR A 55 -0.20 29.38 -4.15
N ALA A 56 -1.33 29.17 -3.45
CA ALA A 56 -2.63 29.58 -3.95
C ALA A 56 -2.71 31.10 -4.19
N ARG A 57 -2.08 31.90 -3.33
CA ARG A 57 -2.01 33.36 -3.50
C ARG A 57 -1.19 33.75 -4.72
N ILE A 58 -0.06 33.09 -4.96
CA ILE A 58 0.79 33.33 -6.14
C ILE A 58 0.02 32.99 -7.42
N ASP A 59 -0.66 31.84 -7.47
CA ASP A 59 -1.45 31.44 -8.63
C ASP A 59 -2.58 32.45 -8.92
N GLU A 60 -3.29 32.90 -7.87
CA GLU A 60 -4.33 33.94 -8.01
C GLU A 60 -3.74 35.25 -8.53
N LEU A 61 -2.59 35.69 -8.02
CA LEU A 61 -1.93 36.91 -8.48
C LEU A 61 -1.45 36.79 -9.93
N ASP A 62 -0.90 35.64 -10.33
CA ASP A 62 -0.49 35.38 -11.71
C ASP A 62 -1.69 35.44 -12.66
N ALA A 63 -2.85 34.93 -12.25
CA ALA A 63 -4.10 35.06 -13.02
C ALA A 63 -4.56 36.52 -13.13
N LEU A 64 -4.59 37.26 -12.02
CA LEU A 64 -5.00 38.67 -12.01
C LEU A 64 -4.05 39.55 -12.84
N ILE A 65 -2.75 39.29 -12.80
CA ILE A 65 -1.74 39.99 -13.60
C ILE A 65 -1.99 39.73 -15.09
N ALA A 66 -2.19 38.47 -15.48
CA ALA A 66 -2.45 38.12 -16.87
C ALA A 66 -3.77 38.76 -17.38
N GLU A 67 -4.82 38.75 -16.57
CA GLU A 67 -6.10 39.40 -16.86
C GLU A 67 -5.96 40.92 -17.01
N ALA A 68 -5.22 41.57 -16.11
CA ALA A 68 -4.96 43.01 -16.19
C ALA A 68 -4.16 43.39 -17.44
N ARG A 69 -3.17 42.58 -17.82
CA ARG A 69 -2.42 42.76 -19.07
C ARG A 69 -3.32 42.60 -20.30
N ALA A 70 -4.10 41.52 -20.36
CA ALA A 70 -5.04 41.26 -21.46
C ALA A 70 -6.08 42.38 -21.63
N ALA A 71 -6.59 42.93 -20.52
CA ALA A 71 -7.51 44.06 -20.55
C ALA A 71 -6.88 45.35 -21.11
N ARG A 72 -5.58 45.56 -20.87
CA ARG A 72 -4.85 46.74 -21.38
C ARG A 72 -4.44 46.62 -22.84
N THR A 73 -3.97 45.45 -23.27
CA THR A 73 -3.45 45.25 -24.63
C THR A 73 -4.56 44.91 -25.62
N GLY A 74 -5.57 44.15 -25.19
CA GLY A 74 -6.59 43.55 -26.05
C GLY A 74 -6.05 42.42 -26.95
N ASP A 75 -4.78 42.04 -26.81
CA ASP A 75 -4.13 41.01 -27.62
C ASP A 75 -4.83 39.65 -27.41
N PRO A 76 -5.20 38.92 -28.49
CA PRO A 76 -5.70 37.55 -28.37
C PRO A 76 -4.78 36.60 -27.58
N GLU A 77 -3.45 36.74 -27.70
CA GLU A 77 -2.51 35.88 -26.96
C GLU A 77 -2.51 36.20 -25.46
N ASP A 78 -2.56 37.48 -25.07
CA ASP A 78 -2.66 37.85 -23.66
C ASP A 78 -3.97 37.37 -23.04
N ARG A 79 -5.07 37.39 -23.80
CA ARG A 79 -6.35 36.80 -23.38
C ARG A 79 -6.25 35.30 -23.17
N ARG A 80 -5.61 34.57 -24.08
CA ARG A 80 -5.37 33.13 -23.94
C ARG A 80 -4.54 32.82 -22.68
N LEU A 81 -3.46 33.58 -22.44
CA LEU A 81 -2.63 33.42 -21.25
C LEU A 81 -3.38 33.72 -19.94
N ALA A 82 -4.28 34.71 -19.96
CA ALA A 82 -5.14 35.01 -18.82
C ALA A 82 -6.13 33.87 -18.52
N GLU A 83 -6.76 33.31 -19.55
CA GLU A 83 -7.64 32.14 -19.41
C GLU A 83 -6.89 30.93 -18.86
N GLU A 84 -5.68 30.66 -19.35
CA GLU A 84 -4.82 29.57 -18.86
C GLU A 84 -4.36 29.77 -17.42
N ALA A 85 -4.04 31.01 -17.03
CA ALA A 85 -3.69 31.33 -15.65
C ALA A 85 -4.90 31.17 -14.73
N ARG A 86 -6.08 31.66 -15.12
CA ARG A 86 -7.31 31.50 -14.34
C ARG A 86 -7.72 30.03 -14.18
N ALA A 87 -7.54 29.21 -15.21
CA ALA A 87 -7.81 27.77 -15.16
C ALA A 87 -6.94 27.03 -14.13
N ARG A 88 -5.74 27.53 -13.81
CA ARG A 88 -4.87 26.95 -12.76
C ARG A 88 -5.35 27.27 -11.35
N VAL A 89 -6.04 28.40 -11.18
CA VAL A 89 -6.53 28.86 -9.86
C VAL A 89 -7.89 28.26 -9.51
N LEU A 90 -8.75 28.11 -10.52
CA LEU A 90 -10.05 27.48 -10.32
C LEU A 90 -9.82 26.05 -9.82
N PRO A 91 -10.51 25.63 -8.74
CA PRO A 91 -10.55 24.21 -8.42
C PRO A 91 -11.07 23.50 -9.67
N MET A 92 -10.28 22.55 -10.17
CA MET A 92 -10.68 21.72 -11.31
C MET A 92 -12.12 21.25 -11.07
N PRO A 93 -13.08 21.55 -11.97
CA PRO A 93 -14.40 20.95 -11.88
C PRO A 93 -14.22 19.42 -11.84
N GLY A 94 -14.53 18.80 -10.70
CA GLY A 94 -14.27 17.39 -10.41
C GLY A 94 -13.31 17.08 -9.25
N VAL A 95 -12.56 18.05 -8.72
CA VAL A 95 -11.72 17.84 -7.51
C VAL A 95 -12.44 18.27 -6.22
N GLU A 96 -13.38 19.20 -6.30
CA GLU A 96 -14.34 19.44 -5.21
C GLU A 96 -15.21 18.17 -4.98
N GLU A 97 -15.43 17.37 -6.03
CA GLU A 97 -16.02 16.02 -5.97
C GLU A 97 -15.11 14.96 -5.32
N LEU A 98 -13.78 15.13 -5.34
CA LEU A 98 -12.85 14.28 -4.60
C LEU A 98 -12.83 14.59 -3.10
N PHE A 99 -13.22 15.80 -2.70
CA PHE A 99 -13.58 16.11 -1.32
C PHE A 99 -15.02 15.69 -0.95
N HIS A 100 -15.88 15.42 -1.95
CA HIS A 100 -17.13 14.67 -1.81
C HIS A 100 -16.93 13.14 -1.90
N GLY A 101 -15.98 12.56 -1.16
CA GLY A 101 -15.88 11.09 -1.03
C GLY A 101 -17.09 10.40 -0.37
N TRP A 102 -18.25 11.06 -0.29
CA TRP A 102 -19.49 10.64 0.38
C TRP A 102 -20.75 10.82 -0.49
N MET A 103 -20.70 11.48 -1.66
CA MET A 103 -21.86 11.70 -2.56
C MET A 103 -21.44 11.83 -4.03
N ASP A 104 -22.32 11.45 -4.96
CA ASP A 104 -22.19 11.67 -6.40
C ASP A 104 -23.44 12.34 -7.01
N GLY A 105 -23.46 12.45 -8.35
CA GLY A 105 -24.48 13.14 -9.14
C GLY A 105 -25.89 12.53 -9.12
N ASP A 106 -26.08 11.33 -8.56
CA ASP A 106 -27.40 10.73 -8.32
C ASP A 106 -27.79 10.76 -6.82
N GLY A 107 -26.92 11.30 -5.95
CA GLY A 107 -27.12 11.43 -4.51
C GLY A 107 -26.06 10.68 -3.69
N LEU A 108 -26.42 10.22 -2.48
CA LEU A 108 -25.53 9.40 -1.64
C LEU A 108 -25.26 8.04 -2.30
N PHE A 109 -24.01 7.55 -2.22
CA PHE A 109 -23.67 6.17 -2.59
C PHE A 109 -24.64 5.17 -1.93
N PRO A 110 -25.01 4.04 -2.57
CA PRO A 110 -25.93 3.05 -1.99
C PRO A 110 -25.54 2.59 -0.59
N GLU A 111 -24.24 2.49 -0.33
CA GLU A 111 -23.64 2.18 0.97
C GLU A 111 -23.86 3.30 1.99
N ALA A 112 -23.77 4.56 1.56
CA ALA A 112 -24.03 5.75 2.38
C ALA A 112 -25.55 5.99 2.60
N ALA A 113 -26.38 5.73 1.60
CA ALA A 113 -27.85 5.79 1.69
C ALA A 113 -28.43 4.66 2.57
N ALA A 114 -27.84 3.46 2.53
CA ALA A 114 -28.21 2.34 3.39
C ALA A 114 -27.87 2.60 4.87
N MET A 115 -26.78 3.34 5.15
CA MET A 115 -26.43 3.77 6.51
C MET A 115 -27.34 4.90 7.02
N LEU A 116 -27.91 5.71 6.14
CA LEU A 116 -28.74 6.88 6.48
C LEU A 116 -30.25 6.63 6.51
N THR A 117 -30.74 5.57 5.87
CA THR A 117 -32.19 5.28 5.75
C THR A 117 -32.66 4.01 6.47
N ASP A 118 -31.75 3.28 7.10
CA ASP A 118 -32.01 2.06 7.90
C ASP A 118 -32.87 1.00 7.18
N GLN A 119 -32.85 0.96 5.85
CA GLN A 119 -33.58 -0.03 5.07
C GLN A 119 -32.76 -1.31 4.88
N SER A 120 -33.26 -2.42 5.41
CA SER A 120 -32.60 -3.73 5.30
C SER A 120 -32.72 -4.29 3.87
N VAL A 121 -31.60 -4.40 3.16
CA VAL A 121 -31.53 -5.25 1.97
C VAL A 121 -31.39 -6.70 2.42
N ARG A 122 -32.30 -7.59 1.98
CA ARG A 122 -32.19 -9.03 2.26
C ARG A 122 -31.13 -9.66 1.36
N PRO A 123 -30.02 -10.18 1.91
CA PRO A 123 -29.01 -10.88 1.14
C PRO A 123 -29.55 -12.22 0.62
N PRO A 124 -29.04 -12.77 -0.51
CA PRO A 124 -29.39 -14.11 -0.96
C PRO A 124 -29.08 -15.14 0.13
N GLU A 125 -29.97 -16.12 0.31
CA GLU A 125 -29.83 -17.13 1.36
C GLU A 125 -28.54 -17.92 1.18
N ARG A 126 -27.68 -17.82 2.19
CA ARG A 126 -26.39 -18.50 2.26
C ARG A 126 -26.67 -20.01 2.29
N VAL A 127 -26.25 -20.75 1.27
CA VAL A 127 -26.20 -22.21 1.33
C VAL A 127 -25.35 -22.57 2.55
N ARG A 128 -25.95 -23.26 3.52
CA ARG A 128 -25.27 -23.73 4.72
C ARG A 128 -24.98 -25.22 4.53
N PRO A 129 -23.72 -25.62 4.27
CA PRO A 129 -23.37 -27.03 4.23
C PRO A 129 -23.80 -27.72 5.52
N SER A 130 -24.33 -28.94 5.41
CA SER A 130 -24.69 -29.79 6.54
C SER A 130 -23.47 -30.07 7.43
N ASP A 131 -23.69 -30.47 8.69
CA ASP A 131 -22.58 -30.84 9.58
C ASP A 131 -21.79 -32.04 9.05
N GLU A 132 -22.45 -32.92 8.31
CA GLU A 132 -21.86 -34.04 7.57
C GLU A 132 -20.97 -33.55 6.42
N ALA A 133 -21.46 -32.64 5.57
CA ALA A 133 -20.68 -32.03 4.50
C ALA A 133 -19.46 -31.26 5.05
N ARG A 134 -19.61 -30.56 6.18
CA ARG A 134 -18.50 -29.89 6.89
C ARG A 134 -17.47 -30.89 7.42
N ARG A 135 -17.91 -32.03 7.94
CA ARG A 135 -16.99 -33.07 8.43
C ARG A 135 -16.23 -33.70 7.27
N LEU A 136 -16.93 -34.13 6.22
CA LEU A 136 -16.33 -34.72 5.02
C LEU A 136 -15.35 -33.76 4.34
N TYR A 137 -15.74 -32.49 4.20
CA TYR A 137 -14.87 -31.45 3.66
C TYR A 137 -13.60 -31.26 4.49
N ARG A 138 -13.71 -31.12 5.82
CA ARG A 138 -12.53 -30.97 6.70
C ARG A 138 -11.63 -32.19 6.64
N ASP A 139 -12.20 -33.38 6.62
CA ASP A 139 -11.42 -34.62 6.56
C ASP A 139 -10.71 -34.78 5.20
N LEU A 140 -11.37 -34.44 4.09
CA LEU A 140 -10.77 -34.47 2.76
C LEU A 140 -9.71 -33.38 2.58
N ALA A 141 -10.01 -32.14 2.95
CA ALA A 141 -9.05 -31.03 2.88
C ALA A 141 -7.80 -31.31 3.72
N ARG A 142 -7.96 -31.89 4.91
CA ARG A 142 -6.82 -32.29 5.76
C ARG A 142 -5.99 -33.42 5.16
N LYS A 143 -6.61 -34.38 4.45
CA LYS A 143 -5.90 -35.55 3.90
C LYS A 143 -5.28 -35.27 2.53
N ALA A 144 -5.92 -34.44 1.73
CA ALA A 144 -5.58 -34.16 0.34
C ALA A 144 -4.95 -32.80 0.10
N HIS A 145 -4.59 -32.06 1.16
CA HIS A 145 -3.96 -30.75 1.02
C HIS A 145 -2.69 -30.83 0.17
N PRO A 146 -2.48 -29.91 -0.79
CA PRO A 146 -1.28 -29.91 -1.63
C PRO A 146 0.01 -29.71 -0.84
N ASP A 147 -0.02 -29.01 0.30
CA ASP A 147 1.14 -28.87 1.20
C ASP A 147 1.64 -30.20 1.80
N LEU A 148 0.86 -31.28 1.70
CA LEU A 148 1.30 -32.62 2.12
C LEU A 148 2.10 -33.35 1.04
N ALA A 149 2.16 -32.80 -0.19
CA ALA A 149 2.97 -33.34 -1.28
C ALA A 149 4.42 -32.88 -1.19
N ARG A 150 5.34 -33.76 -1.59
CA ARG A 150 6.80 -33.53 -1.60
C ARG A 150 7.35 -33.30 -3.00
N GLU A 151 6.61 -33.75 -4.01
CA GLU A 151 6.96 -33.65 -5.42
C GLU A 151 5.89 -32.82 -6.15
N GLU A 152 6.34 -32.07 -7.16
CA GLU A 152 5.50 -31.13 -7.90
C GLU A 152 4.30 -31.81 -8.59
N ASP A 153 4.48 -33.05 -9.06
CA ASP A 153 3.42 -33.84 -9.70
C ASP A 153 2.33 -34.30 -8.70
N ASP A 154 2.69 -34.66 -7.46
CA ASP A 154 1.71 -34.98 -6.41
C ASP A 154 1.03 -33.72 -5.86
N ARG A 155 1.75 -32.59 -5.82
CA ARG A 155 1.19 -31.28 -5.47
C ARG A 155 0.10 -30.88 -6.46
N LYS A 156 0.38 -30.95 -7.76
CA LYS A 156 -0.59 -30.65 -8.82
C LYS A 156 -1.81 -31.57 -8.77
N ARG A 157 -1.61 -32.88 -8.59
CA ARG A 157 -2.72 -33.85 -8.42
C ARG A 157 -3.61 -33.52 -7.22
N ARG A 158 -3.01 -33.10 -6.11
CA ARG A 158 -3.72 -32.68 -4.88
C ARG A 158 -4.43 -31.34 -5.03
N GLU A 159 -3.84 -30.37 -5.73
CA GLU A 159 -4.46 -29.09 -6.07
C GLU A 159 -5.72 -29.29 -6.93
N GLU A 160 -5.63 -30.13 -7.97
CA GLU A 160 -6.76 -30.49 -8.84
C GLU A 160 -7.88 -31.21 -8.06
N PHE A 161 -7.51 -32.13 -7.15
CA PHE A 161 -8.45 -32.82 -6.29
C PHE A 161 -9.12 -31.88 -5.27
N LEU A 162 -8.35 -31.01 -4.60
CA LEU A 162 -8.87 -30.09 -3.60
C LEU A 162 -9.78 -29.03 -4.22
N THR A 163 -9.52 -28.62 -5.46
CA THR A 163 -10.41 -27.74 -6.24
C THR A 163 -11.79 -28.37 -6.43
N ARG A 164 -11.87 -29.66 -6.76
CA ARG A 164 -13.13 -30.41 -6.88
C ARG A 164 -13.87 -30.50 -5.54
N VAL A 165 -13.13 -30.74 -4.44
CA VAL A 165 -13.68 -30.79 -3.06
C VAL A 165 -14.23 -29.44 -2.60
N ASN A 166 -13.50 -28.33 -2.86
CA ASN A 166 -13.95 -26.98 -2.54
C ASN A 166 -15.22 -26.60 -3.31
N GLY A 167 -15.32 -26.97 -4.59
CA GLY A 167 -16.51 -26.76 -5.41
C GLY A 167 -17.73 -27.53 -4.90
N ALA A 168 -17.56 -28.79 -4.48
CA ALA A 168 -18.64 -29.60 -3.89
C ALA A 168 -19.12 -29.00 -2.55
N TYR A 169 -18.19 -28.57 -1.69
CA TYR A 169 -18.51 -27.97 -0.40
C TYR A 169 -19.20 -26.61 -0.53
N ALA A 170 -18.77 -25.75 -1.45
CA ALA A 170 -19.40 -24.44 -1.69
C ALA A 170 -20.87 -24.56 -2.11
N ARG A 171 -21.25 -25.65 -2.79
CA ARG A 171 -22.63 -25.96 -3.18
C ARG A 171 -23.40 -26.77 -2.14
N GLY A 172 -22.76 -27.20 -1.05
CA GLY A 172 -23.36 -28.09 -0.04
C GLY A 172 -23.64 -29.51 -0.53
N ASP A 173 -22.95 -29.98 -1.56
CA ASP A 173 -23.16 -31.28 -2.21
C ASP A 173 -22.49 -32.42 -1.44
N GLU A 174 -23.23 -32.94 -0.46
CA GLU A 174 -22.75 -34.00 0.44
C GLU A 174 -22.53 -35.34 -0.25
N ALA A 175 -23.31 -35.66 -1.30
CA ALA A 175 -23.18 -36.91 -2.04
C ALA A 175 -21.85 -36.94 -2.80
N LEU A 176 -21.54 -35.86 -3.51
CA LEU A 176 -20.28 -35.70 -4.23
C LEU A 176 -19.07 -35.71 -3.28
N LEU A 177 -19.19 -35.13 -2.07
CA LEU A 177 -18.12 -35.19 -1.06
C LEU A 177 -17.83 -36.63 -0.57
N ARG A 178 -18.82 -37.54 -0.57
CA ARG A 178 -18.57 -38.95 -0.23
C ARG A 178 -17.86 -39.69 -1.34
N GLU A 179 -18.28 -39.50 -2.58
CA GLU A 179 -17.65 -40.10 -3.76
C GLU A 179 -16.17 -39.70 -3.86
N LEU A 180 -15.86 -38.42 -3.64
CA LEU A 180 -14.49 -37.93 -3.59
C LEU A 180 -13.68 -38.54 -2.44
N ALA A 181 -14.31 -38.86 -1.30
CA ALA A 181 -13.62 -39.50 -0.18
C ALA A 181 -13.22 -40.95 -0.48
N GLU A 182 -14.04 -41.68 -1.22
CA GLU A 182 -13.73 -43.03 -1.71
C GLU A 182 -12.62 -42.99 -2.78
N GLU A 183 -12.69 -42.04 -3.71
CA GLU A 183 -11.64 -41.79 -4.72
C GLU A 183 -10.28 -41.52 -4.06
N TRP A 184 -10.25 -40.71 -2.99
CA TRP A 184 -9.02 -40.41 -2.25
C TRP A 184 -8.47 -41.61 -1.47
N ALA A 185 -9.36 -42.42 -0.87
CA ALA A 185 -8.97 -43.59 -0.09
C ALA A 185 -8.38 -44.72 -0.95
N ALA A 186 -8.72 -44.77 -2.24
CA ALA A 186 -8.19 -45.75 -3.17
C ALA A 186 -6.67 -45.58 -3.45
N GLY A 187 -6.13 -44.35 -3.35
CA GLY A 187 -4.70 -43.96 -3.29
C GLY A 187 -3.70 -44.50 -4.35
N PRO A 188 -2.70 -43.72 -4.83
CA PRO A 188 -1.51 -44.27 -5.50
C PRO A 188 -0.41 -44.73 -4.49
N VAL A 189 0.44 -45.69 -4.87
CA VAL A 189 1.53 -46.26 -4.04
C VAL A 189 2.64 -45.22 -3.77
N PRO A 190 3.18 -45.06 -2.52
CA PRO A 190 3.94 -43.86 -2.13
C PRO A 190 5.48 -43.98 -2.20
N PRO A 191 6.18 -42.82 -2.18
CA PRO A 191 7.23 -42.59 -1.19
C PRO A 191 7.14 -41.22 -0.48
N GLN A 192 7.92 -41.05 0.59
CA GLN A 192 7.91 -39.89 1.50
C GLN A 192 9.36 -39.58 1.99
N ASP A 193 9.97 -38.43 1.62
CA ASP A 193 11.07 -37.74 2.37
C ASP A 193 10.70 -36.37 3.03
N ARG A 194 10.87 -36.21 4.35
CA ARG A 194 10.54 -34.94 5.08
C ARG A 194 11.74 -34.00 4.98
N PRO A 195 11.55 -32.67 4.84
CA PRO A 195 12.67 -31.75 4.94
C PRO A 195 13.27 -31.75 6.35
N SER A 196 14.58 -31.61 6.40
CA SER A 196 15.44 -31.44 7.57
C SER A 196 15.26 -30.06 8.23
N ARG A 197 15.53 -29.96 9.55
CA ARG A 197 15.50 -28.71 10.33
C ARG A 197 16.35 -27.58 9.69
N SER A 198 17.42 -27.92 8.99
CA SER A 198 18.24 -26.97 8.24
C SER A 198 17.49 -26.33 7.08
N GLU A 199 16.65 -27.09 6.35
CA GLU A 199 15.89 -26.56 5.21
C GLU A 199 14.84 -25.54 5.66
N GLU A 200 14.21 -25.73 6.82
CA GLU A 200 13.28 -24.74 7.41
C GLU A 200 13.98 -23.41 7.73
N LEU A 201 15.19 -23.46 8.29
CA LEU A 201 15.97 -22.27 8.63
C LEU A 201 16.45 -21.52 7.37
N TYR A 202 16.81 -22.24 6.31
CA TYR A 202 17.14 -21.61 5.03
C TYR A 202 15.92 -20.95 4.38
N ALA A 203 14.75 -21.60 4.38
CA ALA A 203 13.51 -20.99 3.89
C ALA A 203 13.14 -19.72 4.68
N ARG A 204 13.40 -19.72 6.00
CA ARG A 204 13.18 -18.54 6.85
C ARG A 204 14.12 -17.39 6.49
N LEU A 205 15.40 -17.65 6.23
CA LEU A 205 16.36 -16.63 5.78
C LEU A 205 15.95 -16.01 4.44
N GLU A 206 15.50 -16.84 3.50
CA GLU A 206 15.03 -16.39 2.20
C GLU A 206 13.83 -15.44 2.34
N TRP A 207 12.86 -15.79 3.19
CA TRP A 207 11.73 -14.90 3.49
C TRP A 207 12.17 -13.57 4.11
N LEU A 208 13.13 -13.59 5.06
CA LEU A 208 13.67 -12.38 5.67
C LEU A 208 14.36 -11.48 4.64
N ALA A 209 15.10 -12.08 3.70
CA ALA A 209 15.76 -11.35 2.62
C ALA A 209 14.74 -10.65 1.70
N GLN A 210 13.69 -11.35 1.29
CA GLN A 210 12.63 -10.79 0.44
C GLN A 210 11.87 -9.66 1.16
N ARG A 211 11.54 -9.82 2.44
CA ARG A 211 10.89 -8.75 3.23
C ARG A 211 11.78 -7.52 3.36
N LYS A 212 13.09 -7.72 3.57
CA LYS A 212 14.07 -6.63 3.61
C LYS A 212 14.15 -5.88 2.29
N GLU A 213 14.19 -6.59 1.16
CA GLU A 213 14.25 -5.98 -0.16
C GLU A 213 13.02 -5.08 -0.42
N MET A 214 11.82 -5.58 -0.10
CA MET A 214 10.59 -4.79 -0.22
C MET A 214 10.60 -3.54 0.68
N LEU A 215 11.04 -3.65 1.95
CA LEU A 215 11.16 -2.48 2.84
C LEU A 215 12.21 -1.49 2.33
N THR A 216 13.29 -1.97 1.71
CA THR A 216 14.31 -1.11 1.11
C THR A 216 13.75 -0.31 -0.06
N GLN A 217 12.90 -0.92 -0.89
CA GLN A 217 12.20 -0.21 -1.95
C GLN A 217 11.29 0.88 -1.39
N VAL A 218 10.47 0.57 -0.37
CA VAL A 218 9.59 1.56 0.28
C VAL A 218 10.40 2.73 0.87
N ALA A 219 11.51 2.44 1.54
CA ALA A 219 12.41 3.46 2.07
C ALA A 219 12.95 4.38 0.96
N SER A 220 13.41 3.78 -0.15
CA SER A 220 13.90 4.54 -1.30
C SER A 220 12.82 5.41 -1.95
N GLU A 221 11.58 4.95 -2.01
CA GLU A 221 10.45 5.71 -2.54
C GLU A 221 10.08 6.89 -1.63
N LEU A 222 10.04 6.66 -0.30
CA LEU A 222 9.80 7.72 0.68
C LEU A 222 10.89 8.79 0.62
N GLU A 223 12.15 8.39 0.60
CA GLU A 223 13.28 9.30 0.51
C GLU A 223 13.31 10.07 -0.83
N GLY A 224 12.94 9.40 -1.92
CA GLY A 224 12.85 9.99 -3.26
C GLY A 224 11.65 10.92 -3.47
N SER A 225 10.67 10.92 -2.56
CA SER A 225 9.53 11.83 -2.63
C SER A 225 9.97 13.30 -2.47
N PRO A 226 9.17 14.29 -2.92
CA PRO A 226 9.49 15.70 -2.74
C PRO A 226 9.70 16.08 -1.28
N ILE A 227 8.80 15.62 -0.40
CA ILE A 227 8.88 15.85 1.05
C ILE A 227 10.07 15.11 1.68
N GLY A 228 10.30 13.85 1.30
CA GLY A 228 11.47 13.10 1.76
C GLY A 228 12.80 13.74 1.35
N SER A 229 12.85 14.33 0.14
CA SER A 229 14.02 15.08 -0.31
C SER A 229 14.23 16.37 0.48
N MET A 230 13.17 17.06 0.89
CA MET A 230 13.26 18.22 1.79
C MET A 230 13.79 17.83 3.18
N LEU A 231 13.29 16.73 3.76
CA LEU A 231 13.78 16.20 5.03
C LEU A 231 15.28 15.82 4.95
N ARG A 232 15.76 15.30 3.81
CA ARG A 232 17.19 15.02 3.61
C ARG A 232 18.05 16.28 3.43
N LEU A 233 17.48 17.37 2.92
CA LEU A 233 18.20 18.64 2.76
C LEU A 233 18.45 19.32 4.10
N ALA A 234 17.51 19.19 5.04
CA ALA A 234 17.60 19.78 6.37
C ALA A 234 17.21 18.77 7.46
N PRO A 235 18.02 17.73 7.71
CA PRO A 235 17.68 16.66 8.65
C PRO A 235 17.62 17.14 10.11
N ASP A 236 18.42 18.16 10.46
CA ASP A 236 18.50 18.69 11.83
C ASP A 236 17.45 19.78 12.11
N ASP A 237 17.00 20.50 11.09
CA ASP A 237 16.00 21.56 11.20
C ASP A 237 15.08 21.66 9.97
N PRO A 238 14.18 20.68 9.77
CA PRO A 238 13.22 20.74 8.67
C PRO A 238 12.26 21.93 8.75
N ASP A 239 11.90 22.35 9.97
CA ASP A 239 10.95 23.42 10.21
C ASP A 239 11.53 24.78 9.82
N GLY A 240 12.81 25.02 10.12
CA GLY A 240 13.55 26.19 9.66
C GLY A 240 13.63 26.28 8.13
N LEU A 241 13.83 25.16 7.45
CA LEU A 241 13.77 25.11 5.98
C LEU A 241 12.40 25.55 5.44
N LEU A 242 11.30 25.15 6.08
CA LEU A 242 9.96 25.62 5.69
C LEU A 242 9.81 27.13 5.90
N ASP A 243 10.37 27.67 6.98
CA ASP A 243 10.32 29.11 7.25
C ASP A 243 11.12 29.91 6.21
N GLU A 244 12.29 29.44 5.81
CA GLU A 244 13.06 30.05 4.71
C GLU A 244 12.31 30.04 3.38
N ILE A 245 11.60 28.95 3.08
CA ILE A 245 10.79 28.86 1.86
C ILE A 245 9.58 29.81 1.97
N ALA A 246 8.93 29.87 3.14
CA ALA A 246 7.83 30.78 3.39
C ALA A 246 8.24 32.25 3.19
N GLU A 247 9.41 32.66 3.69
CA GLU A 247 9.94 34.01 3.48
C GLU A 247 10.14 34.35 2.00
N LYS A 248 10.68 33.41 1.22
CA LYS A 248 10.85 33.58 -0.23
C LYS A 248 9.51 33.70 -0.95
N LEU A 249 8.54 32.85 -0.60
CA LEU A 249 7.20 32.92 -1.18
C LEU A 249 6.48 34.22 -0.83
N LEU A 250 6.64 34.74 0.39
CA LEU A 250 6.09 36.04 0.77
C LEU A 250 6.71 37.19 -0.03
N ALA A 251 8.03 37.15 -0.28
CA ALA A 251 8.68 38.13 -1.15
C ALA A 251 8.14 38.06 -2.59
N ASP A 252 7.91 36.86 -3.12
CA ASP A 252 7.33 36.63 -4.45
C ASP A 252 5.88 37.13 -4.54
N VAL A 253 5.09 36.93 -3.49
CA VAL A 253 3.73 37.49 -3.37
C VAL A 253 3.79 39.00 -3.41
N ALA A 254 4.65 39.63 -2.59
CA ALA A 254 4.77 41.09 -2.53
C ALA A 254 5.21 41.69 -3.88
N ALA A 255 6.12 41.04 -4.59
CA ALA A 255 6.57 41.46 -5.92
C ALA A 255 5.42 41.45 -6.94
N ARG A 256 4.60 40.39 -6.94
CA ARG A 256 3.44 40.25 -7.81
C ARG A 256 2.32 41.24 -7.47
N GLU A 257 2.08 41.48 -6.18
CA GLU A 257 1.12 42.50 -5.74
C GLU A 257 1.52 43.90 -6.23
N ALA A 258 2.81 44.24 -6.15
CA ALA A 258 3.33 45.49 -6.68
C ALA A 258 3.19 45.59 -8.21
N GLU A 259 3.44 44.48 -8.93
CA GLU A 259 3.25 44.42 -10.38
C GLU A 259 1.79 44.61 -10.77
N LEU A 260 0.87 43.88 -10.12
CA LEU A 260 -0.57 44.00 -10.36
C LEU A 260 -1.04 45.42 -10.09
N ALA A 261 -0.60 46.05 -9.00
CA ALA A 261 -0.92 47.44 -8.70
C ALA A 261 -0.48 48.37 -9.84
N GLY A 262 0.77 48.24 -10.32
CA GLY A 262 1.27 49.05 -11.45
C GLY A 262 0.54 48.81 -12.78
N LEU A 263 -0.10 47.64 -12.95
CA LEU A 263 -0.95 47.38 -14.10
C LEU A 263 -2.31 48.08 -13.99
N LEU A 264 -2.86 48.19 -12.78
CA LEU A 264 -4.19 48.74 -12.50
C LEU A 264 -4.22 50.27 -12.33
N GLY A 265 -3.09 50.92 -12.01
CA GLY A 265 -2.93 52.37 -11.96
C GLY A 265 -2.50 52.90 -10.60
#